data_AF-A0A511ZPU2-F1
#
_entry.id   AF-A0A511ZPU2-F1
#
_cell.length_a   1.000
_cell.length_b   1.000
_cell.length_c   1.000
_cell.angle_alpha   90.00
_cell.angle_beta   90.00
_cell.angle_gamma   90.00
#
_symmetry.space_group_name_H-M   'P 1'
#
loop_
_entity.id
_entity.type
_entity.pdbx_description
1 polymer ?
#
loop_
_entity_poly.entity_id
_entity_poly.type
_entity_poly.pdbx_seq_one_letter_code
_entity_poly.pdbx_strand_id
1 'polypeptide(L)' 'MKLLLGQFVIIFIVWIGLLTFFQDMSNASQLIFYLVTSWLLLLIVLIIKTWIREKKKSNQQ' A
#
# COMPACT_ATOMS: atom_id res chain seq x y z
N MET A 1 -5.41 -10.55 -8.09
CA MET A 1 -5.34 -10.17 -6.65
C MET A 1 -4.13 -10.72 -5.92
N LYS A 2 -3.71 -11.99 -6.09
CA LYS A 2 -2.60 -12.60 -5.32
C LYS A 2 -1.25 -11.86 -5.41
N LEU A 3 -0.84 -11.45 -6.61
CA LEU A 3 0.41 -10.70 -6.82
C LEU A 3 0.34 -9.26 -6.24
N LEU A 4 -0.78 -8.56 -6.43
CA LEU A 4 -1.00 -7.23 -5.86
C LEU A 4 -1.02 -7.27 -4.33
N LEU A 5 -1.67 -8.28 -3.75
CA LEU A 5 -1.70 -8.48 -2.31
C LEU A 5 -0.30 -8.84 -1.75
N GLY A 6 0.45 -9.69 -2.45
CA GLY A 6 1.83 -10.01 -2.08
C GLY A 6 2.75 -8.78 -2.13
N GLN A 7 2.67 -7.98 -3.20
CA GLN A 7 3.39 -6.71 -3.30
C GLN A 7 3.01 -5.76 -2.16
N PHE A 8 1.72 -5.62 -1.88
CA PHE A 8 1.23 -4.79 -0.79
C PHE A 8 1.80 -5.22 0.56
N VAL A 9 1.79 -6.51 0.88
CA VAL A 9 2.33 -7.03 2.16
C VAL A 9 3.83 -6.74 2.30
N ILE A 10 4.63 -6.98 1.26
CA ILE A 10 6.07 -6.74 1.30
C ILE A 10 6.36 -5.25 1.48
N ILE A 11 5.72 -4.40 0.68
CA ILE A 11 5.91 -2.93 0.75
C ILE A 11 5.44 -2.42 2.11
N PHE A 12 4.36 -2.96 2.66
CA PHE A 12 3.86 -2.58 3.98
C PHE A 12 4.85 -2.92 5.10
N ILE A 13 5.50 -4.08 5.06
CA ILE A 13 6.54 -4.46 6.03
C ILE A 13 7.74 -3.51 5.93
N VAL A 14 8.22 -3.23 4.71
CA VAL A 14 9.33 -2.30 4.49
C VAL A 14 8.95 -0.89 4.96
N TRP A 15 7.72 -0.45 4.69
CA TRP A 15 7.22 0.84 5.11
C TRP A 15 7.15 0.98 6.64
N ILE A 16 6.75 -0.07 7.37
CA ILE A 16 6.80 -0.09 8.84
C ILE A 16 8.25 0.10 9.31
N GLY A 17 9.22 -0.58 8.68
CA GLY A 17 10.63 -0.38 8.99
C GLY A 17 11.08 1.06 8.73
N LEU A 18 10.65 1.69 7.63
CA LEU A 18 10.96 3.10 7.38
C LEU A 18 10.29 4.03 8.40
N LEU A 19 9.06 3.72 8.83
CA LEU A 19 8.31 4.49 9.80
C LEU A 19 9.05 4.57 11.16
N THR A 20 9.71 3.50 11.60
CA THR A 20 10.44 3.49 12.88
C THR A 20 11.64 4.43 12.89
N PHE A 21 12.25 4.70 11.73
CA PHE A 21 13.40 5.61 11.60
C PHE A 21 13.02 7.00 11.12
N PHE A 22 11.73 7.28 10.90
CA PHE A 22 11.27 8.53 10.27
C PHE A 22 11.75 9.80 10.98
N GLN A 23 11.87 9.75 12.31
CA GLN A 23 12.33 10.89 13.12
C GLN A 23 13.81 11.24 12.91
N ASP A 24 14.63 10.25 12.55
CA ASP A 24 16.08 10.39 12.35
C ASP A 24 16.46 10.50 10.85
N MET A 25 15.48 10.52 9.96
CA MET A 25 15.70 10.57 8.51
C MET A 25 16.08 11.96 8.01
N SER A 26 17.06 12.01 7.09
CA SER A 26 17.38 13.22 6.34
C SER A 26 16.21 13.67 5.45
N ASN A 27 16.17 14.95 5.09
CA ASN A 27 15.12 15.54 4.24
C ASN A 27 14.85 14.74 2.95
N ALA A 28 15.91 14.23 2.29
CA ALA A 28 15.78 13.41 1.09
C ALA A 28 15.09 12.07 1.36
N SER A 29 15.42 11.43 2.49
CA SER A 29 14.84 10.15 2.90
C SER A 29 13.37 10.30 3.32
N GLN A 30 13.02 11.40 3.98
CA GLN A 30 11.62 11.72 4.31
C GLN A 30 10.79 11.94 3.05
N LEU A 31 11.35 12.54 2.00
CA LEU A 31 10.66 12.71 0.71
C LEU A 31 10.35 11.35 0.07
N ILE A 32 11.31 10.41 0.11
CA ILE A 32 11.10 9.03 -0.33
C ILE A 32 10.01 8.35 0.52
N PHE A 33 10.03 8.53 1.84
CA PHE A 33 8.99 8.00 2.72
C PHE A 33 7.59 8.51 2.32
N TYR A 34 7.43 9.79 2.02
CA TYR A 34 6.15 10.33 1.54
C TYR A 34 5.73 9.77 0.19
N LEU A 35 6.67 9.60 -0.75
CA LEU A 35 6.43 8.95 -2.04
C LEU A 35 5.92 7.50 -1.86
N VAL A 36 6.62 6.72 -1.03
CA VAL A 36 6.23 5.33 -0.73
C VAL A 36 4.87 5.28 -0.03
N THR A 37 4.62 6.18 0.92
CA THR A 37 3.34 6.28 1.62
C THR A 37 2.19 6.59 0.66
N SER A 38 2.39 7.54 -0.27
CA SER A 38 1.42 7.88 -1.31
C SER A 38 1.13 6.68 -2.22
N TRP A 39 2.17 5.96 -2.62
CA TRP A 39 2.02 4.73 -3.42
C TRP A 39 1.26 3.63 -2.66
N LEU A 40 1.51 3.49 -1.36
CA LEU A 40 0.87 2.51 -0.49
C LEU A 40 -0.63 2.79 -0.34
N LEU A 41 -1.02 4.05 -0.17
CA LEU A 41 -2.42 4.47 -0.15
C LEU A 41 -3.14 4.15 -1.47
N LEU A 42 -2.47 4.35 -2.61
CA LEU A 42 -3.01 4.01 -3.92
C LEU A 42 -3.29 2.51 -4.04
N LEU A 43 -2.36 1.67 -3.58
CA LEU A 43 -2.55 0.21 -3.56
C LEU A 43 -3.75 -0.21 -2.70
N ILE A 44 -3.95 0.41 -1.53
CA ILE A 44 -5.12 0.16 -0.68
C ILE A 44 -6.42 0.46 -1.44
N VAL A 45 -6.50 1.61 -2.10
CA VAL A 45 -7.67 2.00 -2.89
C VAL A 45 -7.95 0.98 -4.00
N LEU A 46 -6.92 0.54 -4.72
CA LEU A 46 -7.06 -0.47 -5.79
C LEU A 46 -7.54 -1.82 -5.25
N ILE A 47 -7.00 -2.27 -4.13
CA ILE A 47 -7.40 -3.52 -3.48
C ILE A 47 -8.87 -3.44 -3.06
N ILE A 48 -9.28 -2.38 -2.37
CA ILE A 48 -10.67 -2.17 -1.94
C ILE A 48 -11.60 -2.10 -3.14
N LYS A 49 -11.26 -1.28 -4.15
CA LYS A 49 -12.06 -1.13 -5.38
C LYS A 49 -12.27 -2.48 -6.08
N THR A 50 -11.21 -3.28 -6.18
CA THR A 50 -11.29 -4.60 -6.82
C THR A 50 -12.11 -5.56 -5.96
N TRP A 51 -11.94 -5.55 -4.64
CA TRP A 51 -12.71 -6.38 -3.73
C TRP A 51 -14.22 -6.07 -3.76
N ILE A 52 -14.59 -4.78 -3.80
CA ILE A 52 -15.99 -4.35 -3.98
C ILE A 52 -16.53 -4.81 -5.34
N ARG A 53 -15.73 -4.68 -6.41
CA ARG A 53 -16.13 -5.12 -7.77
C ARG A 53 -16.37 -6.63 -7.83
N GLU A 54 -15.48 -7.43 -7.24
CA GLU A 54 -15.65 -8.89 -7.16
C GLU A 54 -16.94 -9.27 -6.41
N LYS A 55 -17.22 -8.64 -5.26
CA LYS A 55 -18.46 -8.87 -4.50
C LYS A 55 -19.72 -8.52 -5.30
N LYS A 56 -19.71 -7.41 -6.05
CA LYS A 56 -20.84 -7.02 -6.90
C LYS A 56 -21.12 -8.03 -8.01
N LYS A 57 -20.07 -8.63 -8.61
CA LYS A 57 -20.22 -9.70 -9.60
C LYS A 57 -20.83 -10.97 -9.00
N SER A 58 -20.46 -11.30 -7.76
CA SER A 58 -20.97 -12.48 -7.04
C SER A 58 -22.46 -12.37 -6.68
N ASN A 59 -23.00 -11.17 -6.45
CA ASN A 59 -24.42 -10.94 -6.14
C ASN A 59 -25.32 -10.82 -7.39
N GLN A 60 -24.76 -10.99 -8.59
CA GLN A 60 -25.48 -10.95 -9.87
C GLN A 60 -25.48 -12.32 -10.57
N GLN A 61 -25.08 -13.39 -9.86
CA GLN A 61 -25.21 -14.77 -10.30
C GLN A 61 -26.26 -15.49 -9.44
#